data_AF-A0ABD4YJ01-F1
#
_entry.id   AF-A0ABD4YJ01-F1
#
_cell.length_a   1.000
_cell.length_b   1.000
_cell.length_c   1.000
_cell.angle_alpha   90.00
_cell.angle_beta   90.00
_cell.angle_gamma   90.00
#
_symmetry.space_group_name_H-M   'P 1'
#
loop_
_entity.id
_entity.type
_entity.pdbx_description
1 polymer ?
#
loop_
_entity_poly.entity_id
_entity_poly.type
_entity_poly.pdbx_seq_one_letter_code
_entity_poly.pdbx_strand_id
1 'polypeptide(L)'
;MSIIDNHGKPKYLHRMNGADKASIKLAQLKAETSARFPLASPTSGEHSHAHPAKPYASLPGLTLLEGGLPIMDKNGLHIGGIGISGATPELDAQFTRVALEELGGESTL
;
A
#
# COMPACT_ATOMS: atom_id res chain seq x y z
N MET A 1 10.16 2.64 -1.75
CA MET A 1 9.42 2.03 -0.63
C MET A 1 9.10 3.09 0.41
N SER A 2 7.90 3.05 0.97
CA SER A 2 7.45 3.91 2.06
C SER A 2 6.75 3.08 3.13
N ILE A 3 6.92 3.44 4.40
CA ILE A 3 6.18 2.89 5.54
C ILE A 3 5.48 4.03 6.26
N ILE A 4 4.20 3.87 6.53
CA ILE A 4 3.34 4.84 7.20
C ILE A 4 2.68 4.14 8.39
N ASP A 5 2.66 4.79 9.55
CA ASP A 5 1.97 4.25 10.73
C ASP A 5 0.43 4.39 10.64
N ASN A 6 -0.29 3.76 11.57
CA ASN A 6 -1.74 3.85 11.69
C ASN A 6 -2.30 5.27 11.97
N HIS A 7 -1.45 6.27 12.21
CA HIS A 7 -1.85 7.69 12.32
C HIS A 7 -1.60 8.46 11.01
N GLY A 8 -1.22 7.76 9.94
CA GLY A 8 -0.93 8.37 8.64
C GLY A 8 0.40 9.13 8.62
N LYS A 9 1.32 8.85 9.53
CA LYS A 9 2.64 9.51 9.58
C LYS A 9 3.72 8.64 8.96
N PRO A 10 4.57 9.20 8.06
CA PRO A 10 5.70 8.47 7.52
C PRO A 10 6.68 8.06 8.61
N LYS A 11 7.03 6.77 8.63
CA LYS A 11 8.06 6.20 9.50
C LYS A 11 9.33 5.88 8.75
N TYR A 12 9.22 5.59 7.46
CA TYR A 12 10.35 5.25 6.61
C TYR A 12 10.09 5.62 5.15
N LEU A 13 11.13 6.07 4.47
CA LEU A 13 11.13 6.30 3.02
C LEU A 13 12.49 5.89 2.48
N HIS A 14 12.49 5.03 1.47
CA HIS A 14 13.70 4.63 0.76
C HIS A 14 13.48 4.66 -0.74
N ARG A 15 14.43 5.28 -1.44
CA ARG A 15 14.48 5.40 -2.89
C ARG A 15 15.76 4.74 -3.40
N MET A 16 15.61 3.72 -4.23
CA MET A 16 16.74 3.10 -4.92
C MET A 16 17.29 4.02 -6.00
N ASN A 17 18.58 3.87 -6.31
CA ASN A 17 19.22 4.58 -7.42
C ASN A 17 18.48 4.29 -8.74
N GLY A 18 18.34 5.31 -9.58
CA GLY A 18 17.64 5.18 -10.86
C GLY A 18 16.11 5.15 -10.80
N ALA A 19 15.49 5.07 -9.60
CA ALA A 19 14.04 5.09 -9.47
C ALA A 19 13.44 6.44 -9.91
N ASP A 20 12.31 6.38 -10.62
CA ASP A 20 11.59 7.56 -11.12
C ASP A 20 11.12 8.47 -10.01
N LYS A 21 11.10 9.79 -10.29
CA LYS A 21 10.66 10.80 -9.31
C LYS A 21 9.19 10.60 -8.92
N ALA A 22 8.36 10.15 -9.85
CA ALA A 22 6.95 9.86 -9.63
C ALA A 22 6.74 8.72 -8.61
N SER A 23 7.61 7.71 -8.63
CA SER A 23 7.53 6.53 -7.76
C SER A 23 7.67 6.88 -6.28
N ILE A 24 8.35 7.98 -5.94
CA ILE A 24 8.46 8.45 -4.55
C ILE A 24 7.06 8.75 -3.99
N LYS A 25 6.30 9.59 -4.71
CA LYS A 25 4.98 10.02 -4.24
C LYS A 25 3.95 8.89 -4.35
N LEU A 26 4.06 8.04 -5.37
CA LEU A 26 3.20 6.86 -5.51
C LEU A 26 3.42 5.84 -4.40
N ALA A 27 4.67 5.53 -4.03
CA ALA A 27 4.96 4.63 -2.91
C ALA A 27 4.35 5.15 -1.60
N GLN A 28 4.42 6.45 -1.36
CA GLN A 28 3.78 7.08 -0.20
C GLN A 28 2.26 6.98 -0.25
N LEU A 29 1.63 7.26 -1.40
CA LEU A 29 0.18 7.21 -1.56
C LEU A 29 -0.38 5.78 -1.39
N LYS A 30 0.34 4.78 -1.91
CA LYS A 30 0.01 3.36 -1.72
C LYS A 30 0.10 2.95 -0.24
N ALA A 31 1.18 3.34 0.45
CA ALA A 31 1.34 3.10 1.88
C ALA A 31 0.26 3.80 2.72
N GLU A 32 -0.08 5.06 2.38
CA GLU A 32 -1.08 5.86 3.08
C GLU A 32 -2.48 5.26 2.91
N THR A 33 -2.78 4.75 1.72
CA THR A 33 -4.03 4.04 1.44
C THR A 33 -4.18 2.84 2.36
N SER A 34 -3.16 1.98 2.42
CA SER A 34 -3.19 0.79 3.27
C SER A 34 -3.10 1.08 4.77
N ALA A 35 -2.51 2.21 5.17
CA ALA A 35 -2.51 2.66 6.56
C ALA A 35 -3.86 3.25 7.00
N ARG A 36 -4.65 3.80 6.07
CA ARG A 36 -6.00 4.34 6.33
C ARG A 36 -7.06 3.25 6.36
N PHE A 37 -6.97 2.32 5.42
CA PHE A 37 -7.91 1.22 5.29
C PHE A 37 -7.09 -0.07 5.37
N PRO A 38 -7.35 -0.97 6.35
CA PRO A 38 -6.73 -2.29 6.41
C PRO A 38 -7.27 -3.21 5.29
N LEU A 39 -7.21 -2.72 4.06
CA LEU A 39 -7.62 -3.35 2.82
C LEU A 39 -6.40 -3.29 1.90
N ALA A 40 -6.09 -4.39 1.21
CA ALA A 40 -5.14 -4.30 0.11
C ALA A 40 -5.73 -3.39 -0.98
N SER A 41 -4.84 -2.63 -1.63
CA SER A 41 -5.18 -1.80 -2.79
C SER A 41 -5.93 -2.58 -3.89
N PRO A 42 -5.53 -3.82 -4.27
CA PRO A 42 -6.28 -4.64 -5.23
C PRO A 42 -7.73 -4.92 -4.80
N THR A 43 -7.98 -5.34 -3.55
CA THR A 43 -9.32 -5.64 -3.03
C THR A 43 -10.21 -4.38 -3.05
N SER A 44 -9.62 -3.22 -2.74
CA SER A 44 -10.32 -1.92 -2.83
C SER A 44 -10.66 -1.55 -4.28
N GLY A 45 -9.78 -1.91 -5.22
CA GLY A 45 -10.00 -1.75 -6.65
C GLY A 45 -11.20 -2.56 -7.14
N GLU A 46 -11.22 -3.86 -6.88
CA GLU A 46 -12.32 -4.75 -7.28
C GLU A 46 -13.65 -4.30 -6.67
N HIS A 47 -13.65 -3.99 -5.37
CA HIS A 47 -14.86 -3.54 -4.67
C HIS A 47 -15.37 -2.17 -5.19
N SER A 48 -14.47 -1.30 -5.67
CA SER A 48 -14.87 -0.07 -6.36
C SER A 48 -15.52 -0.34 -7.70
N HIS A 49 -14.93 -1.24 -8.50
CA HIS A 49 -15.41 -1.54 -9.85
C HIS A 49 -16.75 -2.30 -9.83
N ALA A 50 -17.03 -3.04 -8.76
CA ALA A 50 -18.32 -3.68 -8.53
C ALA A 50 -19.49 -2.69 -8.34
N HIS A 51 -19.21 -1.40 -8.09
CA HIS A 51 -20.22 -0.38 -7.87
C HIS A 51 -20.20 0.68 -8.98
N PRO A 52 -21.34 1.00 -9.63
CA PRO A 52 -21.39 2.04 -10.67
C PRO A 52 -20.86 3.40 -10.21
N ALA A 53 -21.01 3.70 -8.92
CA ALA A 53 -20.58 4.94 -8.29
C ALA A 53 -19.05 5.01 -8.01
N LYS A 54 -18.31 3.91 -8.15
CA LYS A 54 -16.86 3.81 -7.86
C LYS A 54 -16.48 4.54 -6.55
N PRO A 55 -17.01 4.11 -5.40
CA PRO A 55 -17.04 4.89 -4.15
C PRO A 55 -15.67 5.34 -3.64
N TYR A 56 -14.58 4.63 -3.99
CA TYR A 56 -13.24 4.95 -3.54
C TYR A 56 -12.43 5.80 -4.54
N ALA A 57 -12.88 5.91 -5.80
CA ALA A 57 -12.13 6.61 -6.85
C ALA A 57 -12.03 8.12 -6.64
N SER A 58 -12.96 8.71 -5.88
CA SER A 58 -13.00 10.14 -5.57
C SER A 58 -12.41 10.49 -4.21
N LEU A 59 -11.97 9.51 -3.41
CA LEU A 59 -11.46 9.76 -2.08
C LEU A 59 -10.07 10.43 -2.13
N PRO A 60 -9.90 11.61 -1.52
CA PRO A 60 -8.62 12.31 -1.55
C PRO A 60 -7.56 11.58 -0.71
N GLY A 61 -6.39 11.40 -1.30
CA GLY A 61 -5.28 10.69 -0.66
C GLY A 61 -5.44 9.17 -0.63
N LEU A 62 -6.28 8.62 -1.52
CA LEU A 62 -6.42 7.19 -1.75
C LEU A 62 -5.92 6.84 -3.17
N THR A 63 -5.36 5.65 -3.33
CA THR A 63 -5.09 5.06 -4.65
C THR A 63 -5.58 3.63 -4.72
N LEU A 64 -6.09 3.24 -5.88
CA LEU A 64 -6.45 1.85 -6.18
C LEU A 64 -5.33 1.11 -6.93
N LEU A 65 -4.18 1.75 -7.11
CA LEU A 65 -3.00 1.13 -7.73
C LEU A 65 -2.39 0.10 -6.78
N GLU A 66 -2.06 -1.07 -7.32
CA GLU A 66 -1.43 -2.15 -6.56
C GLU A 66 -0.04 -1.77 -6.01
N GLY A 67 0.47 -2.53 -5.04
CA GLY A 67 1.75 -2.26 -4.38
C GLY A 67 1.64 -1.54 -3.03
N GLY A 68 0.44 -1.45 -2.48
CA GLY A 68 0.19 -1.05 -1.08
C GLY A 68 -0.48 -2.19 -0.32
N LEU A 69 0.06 -2.55 0.84
CA LEU A 69 -0.48 -3.58 1.74
C LEU A 69 -0.50 -3.10 3.20
N PRO A 70 -1.50 -3.52 3.99
CA PRO A 70 -1.55 -3.21 5.42
C PRO A 70 -0.46 -3.98 6.17
N ILE A 71 0.06 -3.36 7.23
CA ILE A 71 0.99 -3.97 8.18
C ILE A 71 0.18 -4.39 9.41
N MET A 72 0.17 -5.70 9.68
CA MET A 72 -0.50 -6.30 10.82
C MET A 72 0.55 -6.75 11.84
N ASP A 73 0.28 -6.55 13.13
CA ASP A 73 1.09 -7.17 14.19
C ASP A 73 0.76 -8.67 14.31
N LYS A 74 1.54 -9.39 15.13
CA LYS A 74 1.35 -10.82 15.39
C LYS A 74 -0.02 -11.21 15.98
N ASN A 75 -0.77 -10.25 16.49
CA ASN A 75 -2.10 -10.45 17.08
C ASN A 75 -3.21 -10.04 16.09
N GLY A 76 -2.86 -9.67 14.84
CA GLY A 76 -3.81 -9.17 13.85
C GLY A 76 -4.21 -7.70 14.04
N LEU A 77 -3.49 -6.93 14.86
CA LEU A 77 -3.74 -5.50 14.99
C LEU A 77 -3.13 -4.75 13.79
N HIS A 78 -3.94 -3.94 13.11
CA HIS A 78 -3.47 -3.05 12.07
C HIS A 78 -2.63 -1.90 12.65
N ILE A 79 -1.36 -1.83 12.27
CA ILE A 79 -0.38 -0.86 12.80
C ILE A 79 0.16 0.13 11.75
N GLY A 80 -0.23 -0.02 10.48
CA GLY A 80 0.16 0.91 9.43
C GLY A 80 0.10 0.29 8.03
N GLY A 81 0.79 0.90 7.08
CA GLY A 81 0.83 0.45 5.69
C GLY A 81 2.22 0.56 5.08
N ILE A 82 2.52 -0.38 4.19
CA ILE A 82 3.72 -0.38 3.35
C ILE A 82 3.33 -0.11 1.90
N GLY A 83 4.18 0.61 1.17
CA GLY A 83 3.99 0.88 -0.25
C GLY A 83 5.27 0.83 -1.06
N ILE A 84 5.24 0.11 -2.18
CA ILE A 84 6.32 0.04 -3.17
C ILE A 84 5.83 0.58 -4.50
N SER A 85 6.71 1.35 -5.16
CA SER A 85 6.47 1.83 -6.51
C SER A 85 7.78 1.97 -7.27
N GLY A 86 7.76 1.60 -8.54
CA GLY A 86 8.90 1.72 -9.45
C GLY A 86 8.90 0.68 -10.58
N ALA A 87 8.10 -0.38 -10.45
CA ALA A 87 7.92 -1.39 -11.49
C ALA A 87 6.49 -1.34 -12.07
N THR A 88 6.03 -2.44 -12.68
CA THR A 88 4.62 -2.62 -13.00
C THR A 88 3.79 -2.80 -11.72
N PRO A 89 2.48 -2.51 -11.72
CA PRO A 89 1.64 -2.70 -10.53
C PRO A 89 1.74 -4.10 -9.91
N GLU A 90 1.80 -5.13 -10.75
CA GLU A 90 1.86 -6.54 -10.32
C GLU A 90 3.19 -6.85 -9.63
N LEU A 91 4.30 -6.33 -10.16
CA LEU A 91 5.62 -6.46 -9.55
C LEU A 91 5.72 -5.63 -8.25
N ASP A 92 5.16 -4.43 -8.22
CA ASP A 92 5.08 -3.62 -7.01
C ASP A 92 4.31 -4.38 -5.90
N ALA A 93 3.20 -5.05 -6.25
CA ALA A 93 2.43 -5.89 -5.33
C ALA A 93 3.23 -7.09 -4.85
N GLN A 94 3.91 -7.79 -5.76
CA GLN A 94 4.75 -8.94 -5.44
C GLN A 94 5.88 -8.55 -4.46
N PHE A 95 6.60 -7.46 -4.74
CA PHE A 95 7.67 -6.99 -3.86
C PHE A 95 7.15 -6.56 -2.49
N THR A 96 5.96 -5.95 -2.44
CA THR A 96 5.36 -5.52 -1.17
C THR A 96 4.98 -6.72 -0.32
N ARG A 97 4.43 -7.78 -0.94
CA ARG A 97 4.08 -9.03 -0.26
C ARG A 97 5.31 -9.71 0.33
N VAL A 98 6.35 -9.92 -0.48
CA VAL A 98 7.61 -10.54 -0.03
C VAL A 98 8.24 -9.73 1.11
N ALA A 99 8.20 -8.40 1.04
CA ALA A 99 8.72 -7.54 2.11
C ALA A 99 7.97 -7.71 3.45
N LEU A 100 6.66 -7.96 3.42
CA LEU A 100 5.87 -8.24 4.64
C LEU A 100 6.16 -9.63 5.20
N GLU A 101 6.24 -10.63 4.34
CA GLU A 101 6.53 -12.03 4.72
C GLU A 101 7.88 -12.14 5.44
N GLU A 102 8.92 -11.47 4.92
CA GLU A 102 10.26 -11.43 5.55
C GLU A 102 10.28 -10.73 6.92
N LEU A 103 9.33 -9.83 7.19
CA LEU A 103 9.20 -9.17 8.49
C LEU A 103 8.40 -10.00 9.51
N GLY A 104 7.95 -11.21 9.13
CA GLY A 104 7.05 -12.03 9.93
C GLY A 104 5.64 -11.44 10.02
N GLY A 105 5.30 -10.51 9.13
CA GLY A 105 3.94 -10.00 8.97
C GLY A 105 3.12 -10.98 8.14
N GLU A 106 1.96 -11.39 8.65
CA GLU A 106 0.99 -12.16 7.88
C GLU A 106 0.36 -11.24 6.81
N SER A 107 0.62 -11.51 5.52
CA SER A 107 -0.19 -10.98 4.42
C SER A 107 -1.48 -11.79 4.36
N THR A 108 -2.48 -11.45 5.18
CA THR A 108 -3.77 -12.16 5.15
C THR A 108 -4.63 -11.75 3.95
N LEU A 109 -4.08 -11.77 2.73
CA LEU A 109 -4.79 -11.61 1.45
C LEU A 109 -4.03 -12.31 0.32
#